data_AF-A0A0Q5N0T1-F1
#
_entry.id   AF-A0A0Q5N0T1-F1
#
_cell.length_a   1.000
_cell.length_b   1.000
_cell.length_c   1.000
_cell.angle_alpha   90.00
_cell.angle_beta   90.00
_cell.angle_gamma   90.00
#
_symmetry.space_group_name_H-M   'P 1'
#
loop_
_entity.id
_entity.type
_entity.pdbx_description
1 polymer ?
#
loop_
_entity_poly.entity_id
_entity_poly.type
_entity_poly.pdbx_seq_one_letter_code
_entity_poly.pdbx_strand_id
1 'polypeptide(L)' 'MSNDVKSGKEILDDFFKEIENIPNVDKVLARSLATLYDQGKLTDTNVKNELHTLREQDANQN' A
#
# COMPACT_ATOMS: atom_id res chain seq x y z
N MET A 1 2.02 25.12 -21.00
CA MET A 1 2.32 23.90 -20.23
C MET A 1 2.34 24.32 -18.78
N SER A 2 1.35 23.91 -17.99
CA SER A 2 1.33 24.20 -16.56
C SER A 2 2.44 23.39 -15.91
N ASN A 3 3.44 24.09 -15.38
CA ASN A 3 4.58 23.48 -14.70
C ASN A 3 4.18 23.22 -13.24
N ASP A 4 3.04 22.54 -13.05
CA ASP A 4 2.44 22.32 -11.74
C ASP A 4 3.30 21.30 -10.99
N VAL A 5 4.11 21.83 -10.07
CA VAL A 5 4.93 21.04 -9.17
C VAL A 5 4.00 20.30 -8.22
N LYS A 6 3.94 18.97 -8.34
CA LYS A 6 3.16 18.13 -7.42
C LYS A 6 3.68 18.28 -5.99
N SER A 7 2.75 18.39 -5.05
CA SER A 7 3.05 18.28 -3.62
C SER A 7 3.47 16.86 -3.25
N GLY A 8 4.15 16.72 -2.11
CA GLY A 8 4.51 15.40 -1.57
C GLY A 8 3.28 14.51 -1.34
N LYS A 9 2.14 15.10 -0.95
CA LYS A 9 0.88 14.36 -0.81
C LYS A 9 0.39 13.82 -2.15
N GLU A 10 0.38 14.64 -3.20
CA GLU A 10 -0.05 14.21 -4.53
C GLU A 10 0.83 13.09 -5.08
N ILE A 11 2.14 13.15 -4.82
CA ILE A 11 3.07 12.08 -5.20
C ILE A 11 2.70 10.76 -4.49
N LEU A 12 2.41 10.81 -3.19
CA LEU A 12 2.02 9.62 -2.42
C LEU A 12 0.64 9.10 -2.84
N ASP A 13 -0.33 9.99 -3.06
CA ASP A 13 -1.66 9.61 -3.53
C ASP A 13 -1.59 8.88 -4.88
N ASP A 14 -0.79 9.39 -5.82
CA ASP A 14 -0.61 8.74 -7.12
C ASP A 14 0.14 7.41 -7.00
N PHE A 15 1.15 7.32 -6.12
CA PHE A 15 1.86 6.07 -5.86
C PHE A 15 0.92 4.98 -5.33
N PHE A 16 0.13 5.26 -4.30
CA PHE A 16 -0.76 4.26 -3.70
C PHE A 16 -1.97 3.90 -4.57
N LYS A 17 -2.36 4.74 -5.54
CA LYS A 17 -3.33 4.35 -6.58
C LYS A 17 -2.78 3.32 -7.56
N GLU A 18 -1.47 3.35 -7.83
CA GLU A 18 -0.82 2.54 -8.86
C GLU A 18 0.01 1.38 -8.30
N ILE A 19 0.16 1.27 -6.97
CA ILE A 19 1.03 0.27 -6.34
C ILE A 19 0.66 -1.18 -6.69
N GLU A 20 -0.62 -1.46 -6.94
CA GLU A 20 -1.10 -2.78 -7.39
C GLU A 20 -0.68 -3.12 -8.84
N ASN A 21 -0.33 -2.10 -9.64
CA ASN A 21 0.07 -2.23 -11.03
C ASN A 21 1.58 -2.38 -11.21
N ILE A 22 2.37 -2.32 -10.13
CA ILE A 22 3.82 -2.45 -10.18
C ILE A 22 4.18 -3.90 -10.57
N PRO A 23 4.99 -4.12 -11.62
CA PRO A 23 5.41 -5.45 -12.02
C PRO A 23 6.15 -6.19 -10.89
N ASN A 24 5.86 -7.48 -10.74
CA ASN A 24 6.47 -8.35 -9.73
C ASN A 24 6.19 -7.95 -8.26
N VAL A 25 5.14 -7.14 -8.02
CA VAL A 25 4.64 -6.88 -6.68
C VAL A 25 3.43 -7.78 -6.40
N ASP A 26 3.40 -8.37 -5.21
CA ASP A 26 2.24 -9.13 -4.76
C ASP A 26 1.02 -8.21 -4.61
N LYS A 27 -0.08 -8.58 -5.27
CA LYS A 27 -1.28 -7.74 -5.33
C LYS A 27 -2.00 -7.63 -3.99
N VAL A 28 -1.96 -8.69 -3.18
CA VAL A 28 -2.62 -8.70 -1.87
C VAL A 28 -1.87 -7.76 -0.93
N LEU A 29 -0.54 -7.86 -0.91
CA LEU A 29 0.32 -6.97 -0.16
C LEU A 29 0.19 -5.51 -0.62
N ALA A 30 0.22 -5.25 -1.93
CA ALA A 30 0.08 -3.91 -2.49
C ALA A 30 -1.26 -3.26 -2.09
N ARG A 31 -2.36 -4.00 -2.24
CA ARG A 31 -3.71 -3.54 -1.85
C ARG A 31 -3.80 -3.24 -0.36
N SER A 32 -3.21 -4.09 0.45
CA SER A 32 -3.18 -3.94 1.90
C SER A 32 -2.46 -2.65 2.34
N LEU A 33 -1.29 -2.37 1.75
CA LEU A 33 -0.57 -1.12 1.99
C LEU A 33 -1.32 0.11 1.48
N ALA A 34 -1.94 0.04 0.29
CA ALA A 34 -2.79 1.11 -0.23
C ALA A 34 -3.98 1.41 0.67
N THR A 35 -4.61 0.38 1.24
CA THR A 35 -5.72 0.52 2.19
C THR A 35 -5.29 1.22 3.47
N LEU A 36 -4.12 0.87 4.02
CA LEU A 36 -3.58 1.56 5.19
C LEU A 36 -3.29 3.03 4.90
N TYR A 37 -2.78 3.36 3.70
CA TYR A 37 -2.55 4.74 3.29
C TYR A 37 -3.86 5.54 3.17
N ASP A 38 -4.86 5.02 2.46
CA ASP A 38 -6.16 5.66 2.25
C ASP A 38 -6.90 5.94 3.57
N GLN A 39 -6.76 5.03 4.54
CA GLN A 39 -7.34 5.18 5.87
C GLN A 39 -6.55 6.15 6.80
N GLY A 40 -5.41 6.69 6.36
CA GLY A 40 -4.52 7.49 7.20
C GLY A 40 -3.87 6.68 8.33
N LYS A 41 -3.73 5.35 8.13
CA LYS A 41 -3.27 4.37 9.12
C LYS A 41 -1.95 3.71 8.75
N LEU A 42 -1.23 4.20 7.75
CA LEU A 42 0.07 3.69 7.31
C LEU A 42 1.19 4.01 8.33
N THR A 43 1.10 3.39 9.51
CA THR A 43 2.09 3.48 10.59
C THR A 43 2.87 2.18 10.67
N ASP A 44 4.07 2.23 11.24
CA ASP A 44 4.92 1.05 11.46
C ASP A 44 4.17 -0.09 12.17
N THR A 45 3.41 0.22 13.22
CA THR A 45 2.59 -0.76 13.95
C THR A 45 1.53 -1.42 13.06
N ASN A 46 0.78 -0.63 12.29
CA ASN A 46 -0.29 -1.18 11.47
C ASN A 46 0.25 -2.01 10.31
N VAL A 47 1.37 -1.58 9.70
CA VAL A 47 2.05 -2.37 8.66
C VAL A 47 2.51 -3.72 9.23
N LYS A 48 3.13 -3.75 10.41
CA LYS A 48 3.56 -5.01 11.05
C LYS A 48 2.39 -5.96 11.33
N ASN A 49 1.30 -5.43 11.87
CA ASN A 49 0.11 -6.23 12.19
C ASN A 49 -0.53 -6.84 10.93
N GLU A 50 -0.62 -6.03 9.88
CA GLU A 50 -1.21 -6.43 8.61
C GLU A 50 -0.35 -7.50 7.90
N LEU A 51 0.97 -7.30 7.84
CA LEU A 51 1.91 -8.30 7.32
C LEU A 51 1.89 -9.61 8.11
N HIS A 52 1.70 -9.53 9.42
CA HIS A 52 1.56 -10.72 10.26
C HIS A 52 0.27 -11.48 9.93
N THR A 53 -0.85 -10.76 9.82
CA THR A 53 -2.16 -11.32 9.46
C THR A 53 -2.13 -12.00 8.09
N LEU A 54 -1.52 -11.37 7.08
CA LEU A 54 -1.36 -11.96 5.75
C LEU A 54 -0.58 -13.28 5.81
N ARG A 55 0.50 -13.33 6.59
CA ARG A 55 1.29 -14.55 6.78
C ARG A 55 0.48 -15.67 7.45
N GLU A 56 -0.33 -15.34 8.45
CA GLU A 56 -1.19 -16.33 9.12
C GLU A 56 -2.30 -16.84 8.19
N GLN A 57 -2.87 -15.96 7.35
CA GLN A 57 -3.85 -16.35 6.35
C GLN A 57 -3.25 -17.34 5.35
N ASP A 58 -2.09 -17.05 4.77
CA ASP A 58 -1.38 -17.95 3.85
C ASP A 58 -1.04 -19.30 4.51
N ALA A 59 -0.64 -19.29 5.79
CA ALA A 59 -0.34 -20.51 6.53
C ALA A 59 -1.58 -21.38 6.78
N ASN A 60 -2.75 -20.76 6.95
CA ASN A 60 -4.02 -21.46 7.18
C ASN A 60 -4.71 -21.93 5.88
N GLN A 61 -4.20 -21.55 4.71
CA GLN A 61 -4.69 -22.04 3.41
C GLN A 61 -3.96 -23.31 2.92
N ASN A 62 -3.03 -23.86 3.71
CA ASN A 62 -2.25 -25.08 3.39
C ASN A 62 -2.54 -26.23 4.35
#